data_AF-A0A2V2RZY3-F1
#
_entry.id   AF-A0A2V2RZY3-F1
#
_cell.length_a   1.000
_cell.length_b   1.000
_cell.length_c   1.000
_cell.angle_alpha   90.00
_cell.angle_beta   90.00
_cell.angle_gamma   90.00
#
_symmetry.space_group_name_H-M   'P 1'
#
loop_
_entity.id
_entity.type
_entity.pdbx_description
1 polymer ?
#
loop_
_entity_poly.entity_id
_entity_poly.type
_entity_poly.pdbx_seq_one_letter_code
_entity_poly.pdbx_strand_id
1 'polypeptide(L)'
;MLNEQKCLAPDRQQNKIGSDNNYEYRLKGYFSGQKVYEPASNGFYPEFVLLKATVLSTSPTNIYQYKEELIPGYRLLLPPSG
;
A
#
# COMPACT_ATOMS: atom_id res chain seq x y z
N MET A 1 6.93 5.94 -5.78
CA MET A 1 7.38 4.57 -5.43
C MET A 1 8.22 4.61 -4.17
N LEU A 2 8.11 3.60 -3.29
CA LEU A 2 8.95 3.50 -2.10
C LEU A 2 10.37 3.08 -2.48
N ASN A 3 11.35 3.85 -2.03
CA ASN A 3 12.75 3.45 -2.01
C ASN A 3 13.08 2.94 -0.61
N GLU A 4 13.58 1.70 -0.56
CA GLU A 4 13.74 0.93 0.67
C GLU A 4 15.18 0.61 1.01
N GLN A 5 16.13 1.33 0.40
CA GLN A 5 17.56 1.13 0.68
C GLN A 5 17.93 1.38 2.16
N LYS A 6 17.10 2.12 2.89
CA LYS A 6 17.30 2.43 4.32
C LYS A 6 16.36 1.67 5.24
N CYS A 7 15.12 1.42 4.82
CA CYS A 7 14.10 0.72 5.58
C CYS A 7 13.24 -0.06 4.60
N LEU A 8 13.06 -1.36 4.87
CA LEU A 8 12.10 -2.18 4.14
C LEU A 8 10.67 -1.74 4.48
N ALA A 9 9.78 -1.88 3.51
CA ALA A 9 8.34 -1.82 3.71
C ALA A 9 7.89 -2.99 4.59
N PRO A 10 6.74 -2.84 5.30
CA PRO A 10 6.33 -3.79 6.31
C PRO A 10 6.20 -5.24 5.82
N ASP A 11 5.69 -5.45 4.60
CA ASP A 11 5.49 -6.76 4.00
C ASP A 11 6.83 -7.46 3.69
N ARG A 12 7.78 -6.74 3.10
CA ARG A 12 9.15 -7.23 2.85
C ARG A 12 9.93 -7.49 4.14
N GLN A 13 9.79 -6.61 5.14
CA GLN A 13 10.42 -6.82 6.45
C GLN A 13 9.92 -8.13 7.11
N GLN A 14 8.66 -8.48 6.91
CA GLN A 14 8.06 -9.73 7.42
C GLN A 14 8.28 -10.93 6.49
N ASN A 15 8.98 -10.75 5.36
CA ASN A 15 9.13 -11.75 4.31
C ASN A 15 7.78 -12.29 3.78
N LYS A 16 6.79 -11.40 3.66
CA LYS A 16 5.44 -11.67 3.16
C LYS A 16 5.09 -10.71 2.01
N ILE A 17 5.94 -10.68 1.00
CA ILE A 17 5.84 -9.74 -0.12
C ILE A 17 4.44 -9.79 -0.75
N GLY A 18 3.80 -8.63 -0.89
CA GLY A 18 2.47 -8.51 -1.49
C GLY A 18 1.32 -8.96 -0.59
N SER A 19 1.57 -9.33 0.66
CA SER A 19 0.50 -9.60 1.63
C SER A 19 -0.06 -8.31 2.22
N ASP A 20 -1.37 -8.23 2.32
CA ASP A 20 -2.06 -7.25 3.15
C ASP A 20 -2.34 -7.87 4.53
N ASN A 21 -1.79 -7.27 5.58
CA ASN A 21 -2.02 -7.69 6.97
C ASN A 21 -3.10 -6.85 7.68
N ASN A 22 -3.74 -5.93 6.98
CA ASN A 22 -4.79 -5.04 7.48
C ASN A 22 -4.34 -4.21 8.70
N TYR A 23 -3.08 -3.76 8.71
CA TYR A 23 -2.54 -2.89 9.77
C TYR A 23 -2.43 -1.44 9.27
N GLU A 24 -2.49 -0.50 10.22
CA GLU A 24 -2.22 0.92 9.95
C GLU A 24 -0.78 1.26 10.32
N TYR A 25 -0.06 1.90 9.39
CA TYR A 25 1.32 2.34 9.59
C TYR A 25 1.47 3.83 9.37
N ARG A 26 2.29 4.46 10.22
CA ARG A 26 2.89 5.77 9.92
C ARG A 26 4.21 5.57 9.19
N LEU A 27 4.30 6.08 7.98
CA LEU A 27 5.54 6.13 7.22
C LEU A 27 6.27 7.44 7.47
N LYS A 28 7.57 7.38 7.77
CA LYS A 28 8.47 8.53 7.86
C LYS A 28 9.49 8.42 6.73
N GLY A 29 9.68 9.51 6.01
CA GLY A 29 10.58 9.58 4.86
C GLY A 29 10.54 10.95 4.21
N TYR A 30 11.09 11.03 3.00
CA TYR A 30 11.11 12.24 2.19
C TYR A 30 11.11 11.89 0.70
N PHE A 31 10.66 12.82 -0.14
CA PHE A 31 10.80 12.68 -1.59
C PHE A 31 12.21 13.04 -2.02
N SER A 32 12.86 12.20 -2.81
CA SER A 32 14.24 12.47 -3.28
C SER A 32 14.31 13.55 -4.36
N GLY A 33 13.17 13.93 -4.94
CA GLY A 33 13.08 14.79 -6.13
C GLY A 33 13.19 14.01 -7.44
N GLN A 34 13.52 12.72 -7.41
CA GLN A 34 13.58 11.86 -8.59
C GLN A 34 12.22 11.22 -8.89
N LYS A 35 12.09 10.72 -10.13
CA LYS A 35 10.99 9.83 -10.53
C LYS A 35 11.56 8.46 -10.89
N VAL A 36 10.79 7.43 -10.59
CA VAL A 36 11.15 6.03 -10.85
C VAL A 36 10.01 5.34 -11.59
N TYR A 37 10.41 4.46 -12.50
CA TYR A 37 9.50 3.61 -13.26
C TYR A 37 8.88 2.55 -12.32
N GLU A 38 7.56 2.42 -12.38
CA GLU A 38 6.77 1.43 -11.64
C GLU A 38 6.12 0.47 -12.64
N PRO A 39 6.55 -0.81 -12.69
CA PRO A 39 6.11 -1.74 -13.71
C PRO A 39 4.63 -2.14 -13.65
N ALA A 40 3.98 -2.14 -12.48
CA ALA A 40 2.61 -2.62 -12.34
C ALA A 40 1.59 -1.70 -13.02
N SER A 41 1.87 -0.39 -13.09
CA SER A 41 1.04 0.58 -13.81
C SER A 41 1.66 1.12 -15.10
N ASN A 42 2.90 0.73 -15.43
CA ASN A 42 3.68 1.27 -16.55
C ASN A 42 3.81 2.80 -16.48
N GLY A 43 4.09 3.33 -15.28
CA GLY A 43 4.14 4.77 -15.00
C GLY A 43 5.43 5.22 -14.33
N PHE A 44 5.67 6.53 -14.30
CA PHE A 44 6.77 7.14 -13.53
C PHE A 44 6.21 7.95 -12.36
N TYR A 45 6.66 7.63 -11.15
CA TYR A 45 6.17 8.25 -9.91
C TYR A 45 7.30 8.89 -9.12
N PRO A 46 7.02 9.94 -8.33
CA PRO A 46 7.98 10.48 -7.37
C PRO A 46 8.54 9.37 -6.47
N GLU A 47 9.85 9.35 -6.28
CA GLU A 47 10.52 8.43 -5.38
C GLU A 47 10.42 8.93 -3.94
N PHE A 48 9.91 8.09 -3.04
CA PHE A 48 9.82 8.35 -1.62
C PHE A 48 10.81 7.47 -0.86
N VAL A 49 11.83 8.07 -0.26
CA VAL A 49 12.84 7.36 0.54
C VAL A 49 12.25 7.04 1.91
N LEU A 50 12.02 5.75 2.18
CA LEU A 50 11.47 5.28 3.45
C LEU A 50 12.57 5.21 4.51
N LEU A 51 12.37 5.93 5.62
CA LEU A 51 13.29 5.92 6.76
C LEU A 51 12.76 5.09 7.94
N LYS A 52 11.43 5.03 8.11
CA LYS A 52 10.80 4.23 9.16
C LYS A 52 9.34 3.94 8.81
N ALA A 53 8.88 2.72 9.09
CA ALA A 53 7.48 2.37 9.21
C ALA A 53 7.16 2.06 10.67
N THR A 54 6.14 2.72 11.24
CA THR A 54 5.71 2.49 12.63
C THR A 54 4.27 2.02 12.64
N VAL A 55 4.00 0.86 13.25
CA VAL A 55 2.62 0.37 13.44
C VAL A 55 1.88 1.34 14.35
N LEU A 56 0.73 1.83 13.90
CA LEU A 56 -0.21 2.61 14.72
C LEU A 56 -1.32 1.72 15.28
N SER A 57 -1.83 0.80 14.46
CA SER A 57 -2.89 -0.13 14.86
C SER A 57 -2.75 -1.45 14.11
N THR A 58 -2.99 -2.57 14.81
CA THR A 58 -3.11 -3.91 14.22
C THR A 58 -4.57 -4.32 13.98
N SER A 59 -5.51 -3.42 14.29
CA SER A 59 -6.95 -3.58 14.10
C SER A 59 -7.58 -2.22 13.79
N PRO A 60 -7.22 -1.60 12.65
CA PRO A 60 -7.75 -0.30 12.26
C PRO A 60 -9.24 -0.39 11.94
N THR A 61 -9.92 0.75 12.07
CA THR A 61 -11.29 0.87 11.57
C THR A 61 -11.31 0.66 10.06
N ASN A 62 -12.38 0.06 9.55
CA ASN A 62 -12.56 -0.15 8.13
C ASN A 62 -12.53 1.17 7.34
N ILE A 63 -11.88 1.16 6.17
CA ILE A 63 -11.79 2.29 5.24
C ILE A 63 -12.96 2.38 4.26
N TYR A 64 -13.76 1.31 4.13
CA TYR A 64 -14.91 1.31 3.24
C TYR A 64 -16.01 2.25 3.74
N GLN A 65 -16.64 2.93 2.79
CA GLN A 65 -17.72 3.87 3.09
C GLN A 65 -19.03 3.13 3.39
N TYR A 66 -19.26 1.99 2.73
CA TYR A 66 -20.45 1.16 2.88
C TYR A 66 -20.10 -0.19 3.51
N LYS A 67 -21.00 -0.72 4.34
CA LYS A 67 -20.76 -1.98 5.06
C LYS A 67 -20.72 -3.18 4.10
N GLU A 68 -21.46 -3.09 3.02
CA GLU A 68 -21.57 -4.08 1.95
C GLU A 68 -20.22 -4.34 1.29
N GLU A 69 -19.33 -3.34 1.23
CA GLU A 69 -17.97 -3.47 0.71
C GLU A 69 -17.07 -4.37 1.60
N LEU A 70 -17.49 -4.72 2.82
CA LEU A 70 -16.83 -5.77 3.60
C LEU A 70 -17.07 -7.16 3.01
N ILE A 71 -18.12 -7.34 2.23
CA ILE A 71 -18.49 -8.60 1.60
C ILE A 71 -17.79 -8.68 0.24
N PRO A 72 -16.86 -9.63 0.01
CA PRO A 72 -16.08 -9.68 -1.23
C PRO A 72 -16.92 -9.69 -2.52
N GLY A 73 -18.10 -10.32 -2.48
CA GLY A 73 -19.01 -10.39 -3.64
C GLY A 73 -19.59 -9.04 -4.08
N TYR A 74 -19.63 -8.03 -3.20
CA TYR A 74 -20.09 -6.68 -3.52
C TYR A 74 -18.99 -5.79 -4.10
N ARG A 75 -17.71 -6.21 -4.01
CA ARG A 75 -16.55 -5.46 -4.57
C ARG A 75 -16.36 -5.67 -6.07
N LEU A 76 -17.12 -6.57 -6.68
CA LEU A 76 -17.09 -6.77 -8.13
C LEU A 76 -17.75 -5.56 -8.78
N LEU A 77 -16.93 -4.69 -9.36
CA LEU A 77 -17.38 -3.75 -10.38
C LEU A 77 -18.21 -4.56 -11.39
N LEU A 78 -19.40 -4.06 -11.72
CA LEU A 78 -20.42 -4.63 -12.61
C LEU A 78 -19.87 -5.70 -13.58
N PRO A 79 -20.53 -6.88 -13.72
CA PRO A 79 -20.13 -7.84 -14.74
C PRO A 79 -20.03 -7.13 -16.09
N PRO A 80 -19.04 -7.45 -16.93
CA PRO A 80 -18.86 -6.77 -18.20
C PRO A 80 -20.17 -6.82 -18.97
N SER A 81 -20.71 -5.65 -19.31
CA SER A 81 -21.86 -5.56 -20.21
C SER A 81 -21.44 -6.12 -21.56
N GLY A 82 -21.94 -7.31 -21.88
CA GLY A 82 -21.74 -7.98 -23.15
C GLY A 82 -22.46 -7.31 -24.31
#